data_AF-A0A967WL55-F1
#
_entry.id   AF-A0A967WL55-F1
#
_cell.length_a   1.000
_cell.length_b   1.000
_cell.length_c   1.000
_cell.angle_alpha   90.00
_cell.angle_beta   90.00
_cell.angle_gamma   90.00
#
_symmetry.space_group_name_H-M   'P 1'
#
loop_
_entity.id
_entity.type
_entity.pdbx_description
1 polymer ?
#
loop_
_entity_poly.entity_id
_entity_poly.type
_entity_poly.pdbx_seq_one_letter_code
_entity_poly.pdbx_strand_id
1 'polypeptide(L)' 'EFAERESGMPARDIRRIAREFATTKPATTFSYRGPCKHVYGSYQEAAIQMLNVITGNIEIKGGYCLPRGMGWPQPEP' A
#
# COMPACT_ATOMS: atom_id res chain seq x y z
N GLU A 1 -4.90 -3.26 -18.86
CA GLU A 1 -4.36 -2.95 -20.20
C GLU A 1 -3.35 -1.82 -20.13
N PHE A 2 -3.69 -0.60 -19.67
CA PHE A 2 -2.69 0.46 -19.44
C PHE A 2 -1.51 0.00 -18.56
N ALA A 3 -1.78 -0.52 -17.35
CA ALA A 3 -0.75 -0.94 -16.42
C ALA A 3 0.16 -2.07 -16.95
N GLU A 4 -0.33 -2.91 -17.87
CA GLU A 4 0.47 -3.98 -18.49
C GLU A 4 1.53 -3.41 -19.42
N ARG A 5 1.18 -2.37 -20.19
CA ARG A 5 2.12 -1.65 -21.05
C ARG A 5 3.21 -0.95 -20.26
N GLU A 6 2.86 -0.34 -19.13
CA GLU A 6 3.80 0.42 -18.30
C GLU A 6 4.72 -0.46 -17.44
N SER A 7 4.20 -1.57 -16.91
CA SER A 7 4.93 -2.40 -15.93
C SER A 7 5.52 -3.69 -16.52
N GLY A 8 5.09 -4.11 -17.71
CA GLY A 8 5.42 -5.43 -18.28
C GLY A 8 4.71 -6.60 -17.59
N MET A 9 3.84 -6.35 -16.60
CA MET A 9 3.06 -7.39 -15.93
C MET A 9 1.80 -7.73 -16.72
N PRO A 10 1.49 -9.02 -16.96
CA PRO A 10 0.29 -9.41 -17.69
C PRO A 10 -0.99 -8.83 -17.08
N ALA A 11 -1.87 -8.23 -17.88
CA ALA A 11 -3.09 -7.59 -17.38
C ALA A 11 -4.01 -8.58 -16.64
N ARG A 12 -3.98 -9.86 -17.03
CA ARG A 12 -4.72 -10.93 -16.36
C ARG A 12 -4.29 -11.08 -14.90
N ASP A 13 -2.99 -10.97 -14.62
CA ASP A 13 -2.42 -11.22 -13.30
C ASP A 13 -2.66 -10.02 -12.39
N ILE A 14 -2.50 -8.80 -12.93
CA ILE A 14 -2.90 -7.57 -12.24
C ILE A 14 -4.38 -7.65 -11.81
N ARG A 15 -5.28 -8.05 -12.73
CA ARG A 15 -6.71 -8.15 -12.45
C ARG A 15 -7.03 -9.22 -11.41
N ARG A 16 -6.39 -10.39 -11.52
CA ARG A 16 -6.59 -11.50 -10.59
C ARG A 16 -6.18 -11.09 -9.18
N ILE A 17 -4.96 -10.57 -9.02
CA ILE A 17 -4.43 -10.14 -7.72
C ILE A 17 -5.25 -8.99 -7.13
N ALA A 18 -5.65 -8.01 -7.95
CA ALA A 18 -6.49 -6.90 -7.48
C ALA A 18 -7.84 -7.38 -6.92
N ARG A 19 -8.47 -8.37 -7.59
CA ARG A 19 -9.72 -8.96 -7.09
C ARG A 19 -9.50 -9.78 -5.82
N GLU A 20 -8.48 -10.64 -5.81
CA GLU A 20 -8.12 -11.46 -4.64
C GLU A 20 -7.83 -10.58 -3.41
N PHE A 21 -7.08 -9.49 -3.59
CA PHE A 21 -6.77 -8.53 -2.52
C PHE A 21 -8.03 -7.78 -2.03
N ALA A 22 -8.94 -7.40 -2.94
CA ALA A 22 -10.16 -6.70 -2.58
C ALA A 22 -11.17 -7.59 -1.83
N THR A 23 -11.22 -8.89 -2.14
CA THR A 23 -12.21 -9.83 -1.57
C THR A 23 -11.69 -10.61 -0.39
N THR A 24 -10.40 -10.89 -0.31
CA THR A 24 -9.79 -11.62 0.82
C THR A 24 -9.61 -10.67 1.99
N LYS A 25 -10.30 -10.93 3.10
CA LYS A 25 -10.20 -10.10 4.31
C LYS A 25 -9.81 -10.93 5.54
N PRO A 26 -8.90 -10.44 6.40
CA PRO A 26 -8.18 -9.17 6.28
C PRO A 26 -7.03 -9.23 5.25
N ALA A 27 -6.69 -8.10 4.65
CA ALA A 27 -5.54 -7.97 3.75
C ALA A 27 -4.77 -6.67 4.03
N THR A 28 -3.49 -6.63 3.69
CA THR A 28 -2.63 -5.46 3.93
C THR A 28 -1.51 -5.39 2.90
N THR A 29 -0.97 -4.19 2.68
CA THR A 29 0.24 -3.97 1.89
C THR A 29 1.35 -3.39 2.75
N PHE A 30 2.59 -3.77 2.43
CA PHE A 30 3.78 -3.21 3.04
C PHE A 30 4.76 -2.78 1.95
N SER A 31 5.34 -1.60 2.14
CA SER A 31 6.32 -1.00 1.25
C SER A 31 7.46 -0.39 2.06
N TYR A 32 8.59 -0.19 1.39
CA TYR A 32 9.78 0.40 2.00
C TYR A 32 10.62 1.07 0.90
N ARG A 33 11.95 1.02 1.01
CA ARG A 33 12.89 1.69 0.11
C ARG A 33 12.69 1.40 -1.38
N GLY A 34 12.11 0.25 -1.76
CA GLY A 34 11.88 -0.12 -3.16
C GLY A 34 11.09 0.96 -3.90
N PRO A 35 9.79 1.12 -3.66
CA PRO A 35 8.99 2.20 -4.26
C PRO A 35 9.47 3.59 -3.81
N CYS A 36 9.86 3.78 -2.56
CA CYS A 36 10.12 5.13 -2.05
C CYS A 36 11.40 5.81 -2.60
N LYS A 37 12.39 5.04 -3.10
CA LYS A 37 13.69 5.59 -3.55
C LYS A 37 13.77 5.83 -5.06
N HIS A 38 12.67 6.28 -5.66
CA HIS A 38 12.61 6.69 -7.05
C HIS A 38 12.10 8.13 -7.19
N VAL A 39 12.25 8.73 -8.38
CA VAL A 39 11.85 10.11 -8.68
C VAL A 39 10.41 10.42 -8.27
N TYR A 40 9.51 9.43 -8.37
CA TYR A 40 8.10 9.54 -7.99
C TYR A 40 7.73 8.73 -6.75
N GLY A 41 8.70 8.46 -5.86
CA GLY A 41 8.53 7.56 -4.73
C GLY A 41 7.39 7.93 -3.79
N SER A 42 7.13 9.23 -3.57
CA SER A 42 5.99 9.69 -2.77
C SER A 42 4.63 9.29 -3.38
N TYR A 43 4.49 9.37 -4.71
CA TYR A 43 3.27 8.95 -5.40
C TYR A 43 3.11 7.43 -5.38
N GLN A 44 4.21 6.70 -5.53
CA GLN A 44 4.19 5.23 -5.47
C GLN A 44 3.79 4.75 -4.07
N GLU A 45 4.34 5.36 -3.02
CA GLU A 45 3.97 5.03 -1.65
C GLU A 45 2.51 5.37 -1.37
N ALA A 46 2.04 6.56 -1.78
CA ALA A 46 0.64 6.94 -1.66
C ALA A 46 -0.30 5.95 -2.38
N ALA A 47 0.06 5.50 -3.59
CA ALA A 47 -0.72 4.53 -4.34
C ALA A 47 -0.80 3.16 -3.63
N ILE A 48 0.31 2.69 -3.04
CA ILE A 48 0.34 1.42 -2.28
C ILE A 48 -0.54 1.52 -1.03
N GLN A 49 -0.45 2.63 -0.29
CA GLN A 49 -1.27 2.82 0.92
C GLN A 49 -2.76 3.03 0.59
N MET A 50 -3.06 3.65 -0.56
CA MET A 50 -4.44 3.82 -1.02
C MET A 50 -5.18 2.48 -1.20
N LEU A 51 -4.46 1.40 -1.54
CA LEU A 51 -5.06 0.07 -1.61
C LEU A 51 -5.67 -0.35 -0.26
N ASN A 52 -4.98 -0.10 0.85
CA ASN A 52 -5.49 -0.41 2.19
C ASN A 52 -6.72 0.44 2.54
N VAL A 53 -6.75 1.70 2.09
CA VAL A 53 -7.89 2.63 2.28
C VAL A 53 -9.12 2.12 1.53
N ILE A 54 -9.01 1.92 0.22
CA ILE A 54 -10.17 1.65 -0.65
C ILE A 54 -10.79 0.27 -0.41
N THR A 55 -10.03 -0.69 0.10
CA THR A 55 -10.56 -2.02 0.46
C THR A 55 -11.09 -2.09 1.90
N GLY A 56 -10.91 -1.02 2.69
CA GLY A 56 -11.39 -0.92 4.06
C GLY A 56 -10.56 -1.76 5.04
N ASN A 57 -9.25 -1.81 4.85
CA ASN A 57 -8.32 -2.64 5.64
C ASN A 57 -7.51 -1.84 6.68
N ILE A 58 -7.85 -0.58 6.94
CA ILE A 58 -7.14 0.27 7.92
C ILE A 58 -7.69 0.03 9.32
N GLU A 59 -6.79 -0.14 10.30
CA GLU A 59 -7.12 -0.24 11.74
C GLU A 59 -8.08 -1.38 12.11
N ILE A 60 -8.01 -2.48 11.34
CA ILE A 60 -8.70 -3.73 11.64
C ILE A 60 -7.71 -4.83 12.00
N LYS A 61 -8.16 -5.85 12.75
CA LYS A 61 -7.31 -7.00 13.10
C LYS A 61 -6.82 -7.70 11.83
N GLY A 62 -5.51 -7.74 11.64
CA GLY A 62 -4.84 -8.31 10.46
C GLY A 62 -4.74 -7.36 9.26
N GLY A 63 -5.18 -6.11 9.39
CA GLY A 63 -5.08 -5.06 8.38
C GLY A 63 -3.86 -4.16 8.56
N TYR A 64 -3.89 -2.99 7.91
CA TYR A 64 -2.84 -1.98 7.98
C TYR A 64 -2.96 -1.13 9.25
N CYS A 65 -1.85 -0.97 9.96
CA CYS A 65 -1.74 -0.12 11.14
C CYS A 65 -1.21 1.25 10.76
N LEU A 66 -1.92 2.30 11.17
CA LEU A 66 -1.43 3.66 11.04
C LEU A 66 -0.17 3.86 11.91
N PRO A 67 0.74 4.75 11.51
CA PRO A 67 1.91 5.09 12.31
C PRO A 67 1.48 5.48 13.73
N ARG A 68 1.97 4.73 14.71
CA ARG A 68 1.77 5.05 16.11
C ARG A 68 3.00 5.80 16.60
N GLY A 69 2.79 6.99 17.15
CA GLY A 69 3.84 7.66 17.91
C GLY A 69 4.23 6.79 19.10
N MET A 70 5.52 6.75 19.43
CA MET A 70 6.03 5.95 20.56
C MET A 70 5.67 6.55 21.93
N GLY A 71 4.88 7.63 21.96
CA GLY A 71 4.49 8.35 23.18
C GLY A 71 5.68 8.99 23.90
N TRP A 72 6.86 9.01 23.27
CA TRP A 72 8.03 9.62 23.85
C TRP A 72 7.94 11.15 23.81
N PRO A 73 8.28 11.82 24.92
CA PRO A 73 8.36 13.27 24.93
C PRO A 73 9.37 13.71 23.86
N GLN A 74 8.94 14.57 22.95
CA GLN A 74 9.87 15.23 22.04
C GLN A 74 10.72 16.21 22.86
N PRO A 75 12.03 16.30 22.60
CA PRO A 75 12.85 17.33 23.21
C PRO A 75 12.28 18.71 22.85
N GLU A 76 12.06 19.54 23.86
CA GLU A 76 11.72 20.95 23.64
C GLU A 76 12.94 21.72 23.15
N PRO A 77 12.75 22.84 22.40
CA PRO A 77 13.85 23.67 21.90
C PRO A 77 14.85 24.11 22.97
#